data_AF-A0A2V6X434-F1
#
_entry.id   AF-A0A2V6X434-F1
#
_cell.length_a   1.000
_cell.length_b   1.000
_cell.length_c   1.000
_cell.angle_alpha   90.00
_cell.angle_beta   90.00
_cell.angle_gamma   90.00
#
_symmetry.space_group_name_H-M   'P 1'
#
loop_
_entity.id
_entity.type
_entity.pdbx_description
1 polymer ?
#
loop_
_entity_poly.entity_id
_entity_poly.type
_entity_poly.pdbx_seq_one_letter_code
_entity_poly.pdbx_strand_id
1 'polypeptide(L)' 'MKELLTSEILNLVEYERVRDARRRELIALKNFRRVTVGRYLSFVFENRATVWFQIQEMVRAERIADDAKVAEAASCRPP' A
#
# COMPACT_ATOMS: atom_id res chain seq x y z
N MET A 1 9.70 7.22 -10.31
CA MET A 1 9.42 6.35 -9.15
C MET A 1 9.72 4.92 -9.60
N LYS A 2 10.43 4.11 -8.82
CA LYS A 2 10.78 2.74 -9.22
C LYS A 2 9.56 1.83 -9.05
N GLU A 3 9.28 0.99 -10.05
CA GLU A 3 8.16 0.03 -10.05
C GLU A 3 8.27 -0.96 -8.89
N LEU A 4 7.11 -1.35 -8.34
CA LEU A 4 7.01 -2.39 -7.33
C LEU A 4 6.98 -3.74 -8.04
N LEU A 5 7.82 -4.66 -7.56
CA LEU A 5 7.84 -6.03 -8.07
C LEU A 5 6.94 -6.91 -7.21
N THR A 6 6.32 -7.92 -7.81
CA THR A 6 5.50 -8.90 -7.09
C THR A 6 6.27 -9.59 -5.97
N SER A 7 7.58 -9.81 -6.15
CA SER A 7 8.47 -10.38 -5.13
C SER A 7 8.62 -9.54 -3.86
N GLU A 8 8.17 -8.28 -3.88
CA GLU A 8 8.15 -7.41 -2.71
C GLU A 8 6.83 -7.49 -1.93
N ILE A 9 5.82 -8.19 -2.47
CA ILE A 9 4.54 -8.40 -1.81
C ILE A 9 4.65 -9.65 -0.92
N LEU A 10 4.67 -9.41 0.39
CA LEU A 10 4.58 -10.43 1.44
C LEU A 10 3.30 -11.25 1.32
N ASN A 11 3.36 -12.52 1.71
CA ASN A 11 2.16 -13.33 1.89
C ASN A 11 1.33 -12.84 3.09
N LEU A 12 0.09 -13.33 3.20
CA LEU A 12 -0.87 -12.89 4.20
C LEU A 12 -0.33 -13.00 5.65
N VAL A 13 0.35 -14.10 5.98
CA VAL A 13 0.85 -14.37 7.33
C VAL A 13 2.00 -13.43 7.69
N GLU A 14 2.92 -13.23 6.76
CA GLU A 14 4.04 -12.31 6.94
C GLU A 14 3.58 -10.85 7.02
N TYR A 15 2.62 -10.47 6.18
CA TYR A 15 2.07 -9.13 6.18
C TYR A 15 1.33 -8.82 7.48
N GLU A 16 0.53 -9.75 8.02
CA GLU A 16 -0.17 -9.56 9.30
C GLU A 16 0.79 -9.25 10.46
N ARG A 17 1.98 -9.86 10.48
CA ARG A 17 2.98 -9.60 11.53
C ARG A 17 3.55 -8.18 11.50
N VAL A 18 3.68 -7.59 10.32
CA VAL A 18 4.30 -6.26 10.14
C VAL A 18 3.29 -5.14 9.96
N ARG A 19 2.01 -5.46 9.72
CA ARG A 19 0.95 -4.53 9.35
C ARG A 19 0.83 -3.34 10.29
N ASP A 20 0.78 -3.57 11.60
CA ASP A 20 0.57 -2.48 12.57
C ASP A 20 1.78 -1.55 12.69
N ALA A 21 2.99 -2.07 12.48
CA ALA A 21 4.19 -1.25 12.37
C ALA A 21 4.16 -0.40 11.10
N ARG A 22 3.89 -1.04 9.94
CA ARG A 22 3.79 -0.35 8.64
C ARG A 22 2.71 0.70 8.60
N ARG A 23 1.54 0.43 9.19
CA ARG A 23 0.44 1.40 9.29
C ARG A 23 0.87 2.66 10.05
N ARG A 24 1.59 2.51 11.17
CA ARG A 24 2.11 3.63 11.95
C ARG A 24 3.15 4.43 11.17
N GLU A 25 4.07 3.76 10.50
CA GLU A 25 5.06 4.40 9.60
C GLU A 25 4.36 5.23 8.51
N LEU A 26 3.30 4.69 7.91
CA LEU A 26 2.57 5.38 6.84
C LEU A 26 1.78 6.58 7.32
N ILE A 27 1.17 6.52 8.51
CA ILE A 27 0.49 7.68 9.09
C ILE A 27 1.50 8.81 9.31
N ALA A 28 2.67 8.49 9.90
CA ALA A 28 3.74 9.45 10.07
C ALA A 28 4.22 10.02 8.72
N LEU A 29 4.38 9.17 7.71
CA LEU A 29 4.83 9.56 6.38
C LEU A 29 3.81 10.43 5.64
N LYS A 30 2.50 10.13 5.78
CA LYS A 30 1.41 10.88 5.14
C LYS A 30 1.22 12.25 5.77
N ASN A 31 1.56 12.45 7.05
CA ASN A 31 1.46 13.75 7.71
C ASN A 31 2.34 14.82 7.04
N PHE A 32 3.56 14.48 6.65
CA PHE A 32 4.46 15.43 5.96
C PHE A 32 4.15 15.62 4.47
N ARG A 33 3.23 14.81 3.92
CA ARG A 33 2.92 14.78 2.48
C ARG A 33 1.48 15.18 2.18
N ARG A 34 0.76 15.66 3.20
CA ARG A 34 -0.60 16.15 3.06
C ARG A 34 -0.59 17.64 2.77
N VAL A 35 -1.14 18.02 1.62
CA VAL A 35 -1.38 19.41 1.26
C VAL A 35 -2.87 19.66 1.30
N THR A 36 -3.32 20.45 2.25
CA THR A 36 -4.73 20.86 2.36
C THR A 36 -4.99 22.03 1.42
N VAL A 37 -6.07 21.95 0.64
CA VAL A 37 -6.52 23.01 -0.28
C VAL A 37 -7.92 23.44 0.15
N GLY A 38 -7.99 24.63 0.76
CA GLY A 38 -9.22 25.15 1.33
C GLY A 38 -9.72 24.32 2.52
N ARG A 39 -11.04 24.30 2.73
CA ARG A 39 -11.67 23.65 3.89
C ARG A 39 -11.95 22.16 3.71
N TYR A 40 -12.13 21.72 2.46
CA TYR A 40 -12.77 20.42 2.16
C TYR A 40 -11.87 19.43 1.43
N LEU A 41 -10.72 19.87 0.91
CA LEU A 41 -9.87 19.05 0.08
C LEU A 41 -8.49 18.91 0.67
N SER A 42 -7.94 17.70 0.66
CA SER A 42 -6.55 17.45 0.99
C SER A 42 -5.95 16.45 0.01
N PHE A 43 -4.82 16.81 -0.56
CA PHE A 43 -4.01 15.92 -1.38
C PHE A 43 -2.99 15.22 -0.51
N VAL A 44 -2.80 13.93 -0.72
CA VAL A 44 -1.69 13.18 -0.14
C VAL A 44 -0.82 12.72 -1.29
N PHE A 45 0.44 13.14 -1.29
CA PHE A 45 1.38 12.71 -2.32
C PHE A 45 1.84 11.28 -2.03
N GLU A 46 1.42 10.36 -2.89
CA GLU A 46 1.76 8.94 -2.82
C GLU A 46 3.24 8.69 -3.16
N ASN A 47 3.81 7.64 -2.57
CA ASN A 47 5.16 7.16 -2.81
C ASN A 47 5.17 5.63 -2.83
N ARG A 48 6.34 5.03 -3.06
CA ARG A 48 6.47 3.56 -3.15
C ARG A 48 5.92 2.84 -1.91
N ALA A 49 6.12 3.38 -0.70
CA ALA A 49 5.65 2.74 0.53
C ALA A 49 4.13 2.81 0.68
N THR A 50 3.52 3.92 0.28
CA THR A 50 2.07 4.08 0.38
C THR A 50 1.33 3.24 -0.67
N VAL A 51 1.87 3.15 -1.89
CA VAL A 51 1.37 2.25 -2.94
C VAL A 51 1.56 0.78 -2.54
N TRP A 52 2.73 0.41 -2.01
CA TRP A 52 2.99 -0.96 -1.53
C TRP A 52 1.98 -1.40 -0.47
N PHE A 53 1.66 -0.51 0.47
CA PHE A 53 0.68 -0.81 1.51
C PHE A 53 -0.75 -0.91 0.99
N GLN A 54 -1.12 -0.11 -0.02
CA GLN A 54 -2.43 -0.24 -0.66
C GLN A 54 -2.56 -1.60 -1.36
N ILE A 55 -1.55 -2.02 -2.11
CA ILE A 55 -1.52 -3.34 -2.76
C ILE A 55 -1.64 -4.45 -1.71
N GLN A 56 -0.90 -4.35 -0.60
CA GLN A 56 -0.97 -5.33 0.49
C GLN A 56 -2.35 -5.40 1.16
N GLU A 57 -2.97 -4.26 1.44
CA GLU A 57 -4.33 -4.24 2.01
C GLU A 57 -5.36 -4.82 1.02
N MET A 58 -5.19 -4.63 -0.30
CA MET A 58 -6.04 -5.26 -1.32
C MET A 58 -5.86 -6.78 -1.34
N VAL A 59 -4.62 -7.27 -1.45
CA VAL A 59 -4.30 -8.72 -1.43
C VAL A 59 -4.85 -9.39 -0.18
N ARG A 60 -4.72 -8.72 0.98
CA ARG A 60 -5.29 -9.16 2.26
C ARG A 60 -6.82 -9.20 2.25
N ALA A 61 -7.48 -8.12 1.81
CA ALA A 61 -8.94 -8.01 1.81
C ALA A 61 -9.58 -9.07 0.91
N GLU A 62 -8.93 -9.39 -0.20
CA GLU A 62 -9.38 -10.40 -1.15
C GLU A 62 -8.97 -11.83 -0.76
N ARG A 63 -8.25 -12.01 0.35
CA ARG A 63 -7.69 -13.30 0.81
C ARG A 63 -6.98 -14.06 -0.30
N ILE A 64 -6.26 -13.32 -1.13
CA ILE A 64 -5.49 -13.91 -2.22
C ILE A 64 -4.29 -14.65 -1.58
N ALA A 65 -4.39 -15.98 -1.54
CA ALA A 65 -3.29 -16.87 -1.15
C ALA A 65 -2.56 -17.47 -2.37
N ASP A 66 -3.00 -17.11 -3.58
CA ASP A 66 -2.47 -17.61 -4.84
C ASP A 66 -1.53 -16.56 -5.45
N ASP A 67 -0.25 -16.92 -5.59
CA ASP A 67 0.81 -16.05 -6.10
C ASP A 67 0.49 -15.45 -7.49
N ALA A 68 -0.29 -16.16 -8.32
CA ALA A 68 -0.69 -15.66 -9.64
C ALA A 68 -1.63 -14.44 -9.54
N LYS A 69 -2.53 -14.43 -8.55
CA LYS A 69 -3.45 -13.31 -8.31
C LYS A 69 -2.77 -12.16 -7.58
N VAL A 70 -1.71 -12.43 -6.79
CA VAL A 70 -0.86 -11.38 -6.20
C VAL A 70 -0.11 -10.62 -7.30
N ALA A 71 0.39 -11.34 -8.32
CA ALA A 71 1.03 -10.73 -9.49
C ALA A 71 0.07 -9.84 -10.29
N GLU A 72 -1.18 -10.26 -10.44
CA GLU A 72 -2.22 -9.48 -11.11
C GLU A 72 -2.57 -8.20 -10.32
N ALA A 73 -2.71 -8.27 -8.99
CA ALA A 73 -2.95 -7.10 -8.15
C ALA A 73 -1.76 -6.12 -8.14
N ALA A 74 -0.52 -6.61 -8.20
CA ALA A 74 0.67 -5.76 -8.32
C ALA A 74 0.77 -5.06 -9.68
N SER A 75 0.24 -5.69 -10.73
CA SER A 75 0.10 -5.12 -12.08
C SER A 75 -1.04 -4.10 -12.18
N CYS A 76 -2.15 -4.36 -11.48
CA CYS A 76 -3.31 -3.50 -11.46
C CYS A 76 -3.05 -2.28 -10.56
N ARG A 77 -2.58 -1.19 -11.18
CA ARG A 77 -2.35 0.09 -10.52
C ARG A 77 -3.62 0.49 -9.74
N PRO A 78 -3.55 0.74 -8.42
CA PRO A 78 -4.72 1.16 -7.66
C PRO A 78 -5.27 2.48 -8.26
N PRO A 79 -6.61 2.64 -8.33
CA PRO A 79 -7.23 3.85 -8.86
C PRO A 79 -6.90 5.09 -8.04
#